data_AF-A0AAV0WMK3-F1
#
_entry.id   AF-A0AAV0WMK3-F1
#
_cell.length_a   1.000
_cell.length_b   1.000
_cell.length_c   1.000
_cell.angle_alpha   90.00
_cell.angle_beta   90.00
_cell.angle_gamma   90.00
#
_symmetry.space_group_name_H-M   'P 1'
#
loop_
_entity.id
_entity.type
_entity.pdbx_description
1 polymer ?
#
loop_
_entity_poly.entity_id
_entity_poly.type
_entity_poly.pdbx_seq_one_letter_code
_entity_poly.pdbx_strand_id
1 'polypeptide(L)'
;MDICKLIRTEKLQELFPYVDIALRMYLCCPTSNCSAERSFSALKRVKSYLRSRMTDDRLNRLAILSIESILTMNMSFNEIISTFAKQNSRRKL
;
A
#
# COMPACT_ATOMS: atom_id res chain seq x y z
N MET A 1 17.09 -15.50 -1.83
CA MET A 1 15.79 -16.16 -1.54
C MET A 1 15.99 -17.62 -1.14
N ASP A 2 17.01 -18.29 -1.65
CA ASP A 2 17.19 -19.73 -1.49
C ASP A 2 17.59 -20.16 -0.08
N ILE A 3 18.27 -19.29 0.69
CA ILE A 3 18.61 -19.54 2.10
C ILE A 3 17.35 -19.59 2.98
N CYS A 4 16.41 -18.64 2.83
CA CYS A 4 15.13 -18.70 3.56
C CYS A 4 14.30 -19.93 3.18
N LYS A 5 14.36 -20.34 1.91
CA LYS A 5 13.69 -21.56 1.46
C LYS A 5 14.33 -22.78 2.12
N LEU A 6 15.65 -22.90 2.09
CA LEU A 6 16.42 -23.99 2.72
C LEU A 6 16.11 -24.12 4.22
N ILE A 7 16.14 -23.01 4.98
CA ILE A 7 15.83 -23.01 6.42
C ILE A 7 14.41 -23.53 6.69
N ARG A 8 13.46 -23.23 5.79
CA ARG A 8 12.08 -23.73 5.86
C ARG A 8 11.97 -25.21 5.48
N THR A 9 12.64 -25.65 4.41
CA THR A 9 12.58 -27.04 3.96
C THR A 9 13.17 -28.01 4.98
N GLU A 10 14.27 -27.60 5.62
CA GLU A 10 15.00 -28.39 6.61
C GLU A 10 14.45 -28.23 8.05
N LYS A 11 13.32 -27.53 8.23
CA LYS A 11 12.70 -27.23 9.55
C LYS A 11 13.64 -26.58 10.57
N LEU A 12 14.71 -25.91 10.12
CA LEU A 12 15.70 -25.25 10.97
C LEU A 12 15.16 -24.00 11.68
N GLN A 13 13.95 -23.55 11.33
CA GLN A 13 13.25 -22.43 11.96
C GLN A 13 12.99 -22.66 13.45
N GLU A 14 12.71 -23.90 13.85
CA GLU A 14 12.45 -24.25 15.25
C GLU A 14 13.74 -24.26 16.08
N LEU A 15 14.87 -24.59 15.45
CA LEU A 15 16.18 -24.66 16.11
C LEU A 15 16.81 -23.27 16.26
N PHE A 16 16.59 -22.38 15.29
CA PHE A 16 17.15 -21.02 15.28
C PHE A 16 16.11 -19.95 14.91
N PRO A 17 15.13 -19.68 15.78
CA PRO A 17 14.02 -18.76 15.48
C PRO A 17 14.49 -17.33 15.23
N TYR A 18 15.51 -16.86 15.95
CA TYR A 18 16.04 -15.51 15.78
C TYR A 18 16.75 -15.32 14.43
N VAL A 19 17.40 -16.37 13.92
CA VAL A 19 18.06 -16.33 12.61
C VAL A 19 17.02 -16.24 11.49
N ASP A 20 15.93 -17.00 11.59
CA ASP A 20 14.80 -16.90 10.65
C ASP A 20 14.18 -15.50 10.64
N ILE A 21 13.94 -14.92 11.81
CA ILE A 21 13.39 -13.56 11.95
C ILE A 21 14.33 -12.54 11.31
N ALA A 22 15.63 -12.59 11.62
CA ALA A 22 16.62 -11.66 11.07
C ALA A 22 16.73 -11.78 9.54
N LEU A 23 16.71 -13.00 9.00
CA LEU A 23 16.76 -13.22 7.55
C LEU A 23 15.50 -12.69 6.86
N ARG A 24 14.32 -12.86 7.47
CA ARG A 24 13.07 -12.28 6.95
C ARG A 24 13.11 -10.75 6.96
N MET A 25 13.59 -10.14 8.04
CA MET A 25 13.78 -8.69 8.10
C MET A 25 14.74 -8.20 7.02
N TYR A 26 15.86 -8.89 6.84
CA TYR A 26 16.84 -8.58 5.80
C TYR A 26 16.24 -8.66 4.38
N LEU A 27 15.43 -9.69 4.09
CA LEU A 27 14.79 -9.85 2.79
C LEU A 27 13.65 -8.84 2.55
N CYS A 28 12.96 -8.41 3.60
CA CYS A 28 11.94 -7.36 3.52
C CYS A 28 12.55 -5.96 3.37
N CYS A 29 13.80 -5.78 3.78
CA CYS A 29 14.52 -4.53 3.55
C CYS A 29 14.77 -4.40 2.04
N PRO A 30 14.24 -3.36 1.37
CA PRO A 30 14.53 -3.15 -0.03
C PRO A 30 16.03 -2.87 -0.17
N THR A 31 16.76 -3.79 -0.79
CA THR A 31 18.21 -3.66 -1.03
C THR A 31 18.53 -2.55 -2.05
N SER A 32 17.52 -2.01 -2.73
CA SER A 32 17.67 -0.95 -3.73
C SER A 32 16.62 0.15 -3.58
N ASN A 33 17.03 1.37 -3.88
CA ASN A 33 16.17 2.56 -3.87
C ASN A 33 15.10 2.56 -4.98
N CYS A 34 15.19 1.64 -5.95
CA CYS A 34 14.31 1.61 -7.12
C CYS A 34 12.82 1.51 -6.75
N SER A 35 12.48 0.76 -5.69
CA SER A 35 11.10 0.68 -5.19
C SER A 35 10.60 2.02 -4.65
N ALA A 36 11.44 2.74 -3.91
CA ALA A 36 11.13 4.08 -3.42
C ALA A 36 11.00 5.08 -4.59
N GLU A 37 11.93 5.08 -5.54
CA GLU A 37 11.88 5.93 -6.74
C GLU A 37 10.60 5.71 -7.56
N ARG A 38 10.22 4.43 -7.77
CA ARG A 38 8.96 4.08 -8.43
C ARG A 38 7.75 4.61 -7.66
N SER A 39 7.78 4.50 -6.33
CA SER A 39 6.71 5.00 -5.46
C SER A 39 6.61 6.52 -5.49
N PHE A 40 7.73 7.24 -5.48
CA PHE A 40 7.76 8.71 -5.63
C PHE A 40 7.31 9.16 -7.01
N SER A 41 7.66 8.43 -8.07
CA SER A 41 7.16 8.69 -9.42
C SER A 41 5.64 8.51 -9.50
N ALA A 42 5.09 7.47 -8.87
CA ALA A 42 3.65 7.30 -8.74
C ALA A 42 3.00 8.42 -7.91
N LEU A 43 3.62 8.80 -6.79
CA LEU A 43 3.15 9.88 -5.92
C LEU A 43 3.08 11.21 -6.66
N LYS A 44 4.03 11.50 -7.56
CA LYS A 44 4.02 12.71 -8.40
C LYS A 44 2.77 12.80 -9.29
N ARG A 45 2.20 11.67 -9.70
CA ARG A 45 0.93 11.61 -10.45
C ARG A 45 -0.28 11.90 -9.55
N VAL A 46 -0.25 11.40 -8.32
CA VAL A 46 -1.33 11.62 -7.33
C VAL A 46 -1.31 13.05 -6.78
N LYS A 47 -0.12 13.57 -6.44
CA LYS A 47 0.17 14.92 -5.94
C LYS A 47 0.83 15.76 -7.04
N SER A 48 0.01 16.19 -8.00
CA SER A 48 0.47 17.08 -9.06
C SER A 48 0.52 18.56 -8.60
N TYR A 49 1.23 19.40 -9.37
CA TYR A 49 1.35 20.84 -9.11
C TYR A 49 -0.01 21.54 -8.96
N LEU A 50 -0.97 21.20 -9.83
CA LEU A 50 -2.33 21.74 -9.78
C LEU A 50 -3.12 21.30 -8.54
N ARG A 51 -2.71 20.22 -7.88
CA ARG A 51 -3.34 19.67 -6.67
C ARG A 51 -2.52 19.95 -5.41
N SER A 52 -1.68 20.98 -5.42
CA SER A 52 -0.75 21.35 -4.34
C SER A 52 -1.43 21.71 -3.01
N ARG A 53 -2.69 22.14 -3.02
CA ARG A 53 -3.47 22.52 -1.82
C ARG A 53 -4.18 21.37 -1.11
N MET A 54 -3.94 20.10 -1.45
CA MET A 54 -4.60 18.98 -0.77
C MET A 54 -4.05 18.76 0.64
N THR A 55 -4.92 18.32 1.56
CA THR A 55 -4.51 17.88 2.91
C THR A 55 -3.81 16.52 2.85
N ASP A 56 -2.97 16.25 3.86
CA ASP A 56 -2.27 14.97 3.95
C ASP A 56 -3.22 13.78 4.14
N ASP A 57 -4.34 13.95 4.85
CA ASP A 57 -5.38 12.90 4.97
C ASP A 57 -5.94 12.51 3.59
N ARG A 58 -6.27 13.51 2.76
CA ARG A 58 -6.77 13.26 1.41
C ARG A 58 -5.71 12.61 0.52
N LEU A 59 -4.46 13.05 0.64
CA LEU A 59 -3.33 12.46 -0.09
C LEU A 59 -3.14 10.98 0.28
N ASN A 60 -3.15 10.66 1.58
CA ASN A 60 -2.99 9.29 2.07
C ASN A 60 -4.12 8.37 1.58
N ARG A 61 -5.37 8.83 1.62
CA ARG A 61 -6.51 8.07 1.07
C ARG A 61 -6.36 7.78 -0.42
N LEU A 62 -5.93 8.79 -1.20
CA LEU A 62 -5.68 8.62 -2.63
C LEU A 62 -4.49 7.69 -2.92
N ALA A 63 -3.44 7.75 -2.09
CA ALA A 63 -2.29 6.86 -2.21
C ALA A 63 -2.71 5.40 -1.97
N ILE A 64 -3.53 5.12 -0.95
CA ILE A 64 -4.06 3.78 -0.68
C ILE A 64 -4.88 3.28 -1.87
N LEU A 65 -5.78 4.10 -2.43
CA LEU A 65 -6.55 3.74 -3.62
C LEU A 65 -5.66 3.46 -4.85
N SER A 66 -4.54 4.18 -4.98
CA SER A 66 -3.59 3.95 -6.07
C SER A 66 -2.76 2.68 -5.87
N ILE A 67 -2.43 2.32 -4.63
CA ILE A 67 -1.73 1.07 -4.29
C ILE A 67 -2.67 -0.10 -4.54
N GLU A 68 -3.90 -0.02 -4.01
CA GLU A 68 -4.96 -1.02 -4.16
C GLU A 68 -5.81 -0.76 -5.42
N SER A 69 -5.15 -0.38 -6.52
CA SER A 69 -5.84 0.01 -7.76
C SER A 69 -6.71 -1.10 -8.34
N ILE A 70 -6.28 -2.37 -8.25
CA ILE A 70 -7.04 -3.54 -8.70
C ILE A 70 -8.36 -3.67 -7.94
N LEU A 71 -8.29 -3.63 -6.60
CA LEU A 71 -9.47 -3.65 -5.75
C LEU A 71 -10.38 -2.45 -6.05
N THR A 72 -9.79 -1.27 -6.23
CA THR A 72 -10.52 -0.03 -6.52
C THR A 72 -11.25 -0.08 -7.84
N MET A 73 -10.68 -0.69 -8.88
CA MET A 73 -11.32 -0.88 -10.18
C MET A 73 -12.47 -1.90 -10.12
N ASN A 74 -12.40 -2.88 -9.22
CA ASN A 74 -13.44 -3.88 -9.03
C ASN A 74 -14.63 -3.36 -8.20
N MET A 75 -14.52 -2.20 -7.55
CA MET A 75 -15.62 -1.60 -6.79
C MET A 75 -16.65 -0.93 -7.71
N SER A 76 -17.94 -1.08 -7.39
CA SER A 76 -19.02 -0.42 -8.12
C SER A 76 -19.17 1.05 -7.75
N PHE A 77 -18.77 1.95 -8.65
CA PHE A 77 -18.90 3.40 -8.44
C PHE A 77 -20.35 3.85 -8.19
N ASN A 78 -21.35 3.19 -8.80
CA ASN A 78 -22.76 3.52 -8.58
C ASN A 78 -23.18 3.35 -7.12
N GLU A 79 -22.73 2.29 -6.47
CA GLU A 79 -23.01 2.06 -5.05
C GLU A 79 -22.33 3.10 -4.17
N ILE A 80 -21.06 3.42 -4.47
CA ILE A 80 -20.29 4.45 -3.76
C ILE A 80 -20.99 5.81 -3.87
N ILE A 81 -21.40 6.21 -5.08
CA ILE A 81 -22.13 7.47 -5.31
C ILE A 81 -23.45 7.48 -4.55
N SER A 82 -24.22 6.39 -4.62
CA SER A 82 -25.51 6.29 -3.90
C SER A 82 -25.32 6.37 -2.38
N THR A 83 -24.27 5.74 -1.85
CA THR A 83 -23.94 5.74 -0.43
C THR A 83 -23.49 7.12 0.02
N PHE A 84 -22.62 7.77 -0.75
CA PHE A 84 -22.20 9.14 -0.50
C PHE A 84 -23.38 10.11 -0.54
N ALA A 85 -24.28 9.98 -1.51
CA ALA A 85 -25.49 10.80 -1.59
C ALA A 85 -26.40 10.61 -0.38
N LYS A 86 -26.64 9.36 0.05
CA LYS A 86 -27.40 9.05 1.27
C LYS A 86 -26.77 9.59 2.55
N GLN A 87 -25.44 9.66 2.62
CA GLN A 87 -24.74 10.22 3.78
C GLN A 87 -24.78 11.76 3.80
N ASN A 88 -24.66 12.41 2.63
CA ASN A 88 -24.64 13.87 2.51
C ASN A 88 -26.02 14.52 2.37
N SER A 89 -27.08 13.75 2.07
CA SER A 89 -28.47 14.23 2.04
C SER A 89 -28.97 14.76 3.40
N ARG A 90 -28.20 14.55 4.47
CA ARG A 90 -28.44 15.10 5.81
C ARG A 90 -27.80 16.45 6.09
N ARG A 91 -27.24 17.13 5.08
CA ARG A 91 -26.99 18.57 5.18
C ARG A 91 -28.31 19.30 4.95
N LYS A 92 -29.16 19.37 5.99
CA LYS A 92 -30.24 20.37 6.02
C LYS A 92 -29.57 21.75 5.91
N LEU A 93 -30.10 22.57 4.99
CA LEU A 93 -29.82 24.01 4.97
C LEU A 93 -30.06 24.61 6.36
#